data_AF-A0ABD7V0N3-F1
#
_entry.id   AF-A0ABD7V0N3-F1
#
_cell.length_a   1.000
_cell.length_b   1.000
_cell.length_c   1.000
_cell.angle_alpha   90.00
_cell.angle_beta   90.00
_cell.angle_gamma   90.00
#
_symmetry.space_group_name_H-M   'P 1'
#
loop_
_entity.id
_entity.type
_entity.pdbx_description
1 polymer ?
#
loop_
_entity_poly.entity_id
_entity_poly.type
_entity_poly.pdbx_seq_one_letter_code
_entity_poly.pdbx_strand_id
1 'polypeptide(L)'
;MSDIDPEVTQLDCSAVIADVWLLLDNECDENARKRLQGHLDNCPSCLAHYGIERQLKALVNRKCGGDQAPQGLKDRLRIEIRKTVIVHEYGEQNTDPR
;
A
#
# COMPACT_ATOMS: atom_id res chain seq x y z
N MET A 1 -6.15 -35.73 1.15
CA MET A 1 -5.00 -35.42 2.03
C MET A 1 -4.13 -34.45 1.27
N SER A 2 -4.14 -33.19 1.69
CA SER A 2 -3.39 -32.12 1.04
C SER A 2 -2.01 -32.04 1.66
N ASP A 3 -1.02 -32.53 0.92
CA ASP A 3 0.41 -32.33 1.19
C ASP A 3 0.73 -30.83 1.00
N ILE A 4 0.47 -30.04 2.04
CA ILE A 4 0.97 -28.67 2.14
C ILE A 4 2.05 -28.71 3.21
N ASP A 5 3.28 -28.49 2.77
CA ASP A 5 4.46 -28.35 3.62
C ASP A 5 4.24 -27.20 4.63
N PRO A 6 4.23 -27.46 5.95
CA PRO A 6 3.96 -26.45 6.97
C PRO A 6 5.01 -25.33 7.02
N GLU A 7 6.17 -25.52 6.38
CA GLU A 7 7.25 -24.54 6.34
C GLU A 7 7.00 -23.41 5.31
N VAL A 8 6.05 -23.59 4.38
CA VAL A 8 5.76 -22.64 3.29
C VAL A 8 4.60 -21.68 3.64
N THR A 9 3.83 -21.95 4.70
CA THR A 9 2.56 -21.25 4.99
C THR A 9 2.54 -20.35 6.22
N GLN A 10 3.65 -20.18 6.94
CA GLN A 10 3.65 -19.40 8.17
C GLN A 10 4.82 -18.42 8.19
N LEU A 11 4.57 -17.19 7.71
CA LEU A 11 5.41 -16.06 8.13
C LEU A 11 5.47 -16.06 9.65
N ASP A 12 6.66 -15.99 10.22
CA ASP A 12 6.84 -15.83 11.64
C ASP A 12 6.29 -14.45 12.04
N CYS A 13 5.61 -14.39 13.18
CA CYS A 13 5.02 -13.15 13.68
C CYS A 13 6.05 -12.01 13.73
N SER A 14 7.32 -12.32 13.98
CA SER A 14 8.43 -11.36 13.95
C SER A 14 8.64 -10.71 12.58
N ALA A 15 8.66 -11.48 11.48
CA ALA A 15 8.78 -10.90 10.14
C ALA A 15 7.58 -10.02 9.78
N VAL A 16 6.35 -10.45 10.13
CA VAL A 16 5.15 -9.66 9.87
C VAL A 16 5.19 -8.32 10.61
N ILE A 17 5.65 -8.32 11.85
CA ILE A 17 5.76 -7.11 12.66
C ILE A 17 6.89 -6.22 12.17
N ALA A 18 8.01 -6.78 11.67
CA ALA A 18 9.08 -5.99 11.07
C ALA A 18 8.60 -5.21 9.83
N ASP A 19 7.75 -5.84 9.00
CA ASP A 19 7.27 -5.27 7.74
C ASP A 19 5.93 -4.52 7.87
N VAL A 20 5.36 -4.43 9.08
CA VAL A 20 4.05 -3.81 9.31
C VAL A 20 4.00 -2.35 8.89
N TRP A 21 5.12 -1.63 9.04
CA TRP A 21 5.25 -0.23 8.65
C TRP A 21 5.27 -0.06 7.13
N LEU A 22 5.97 -0.94 6.40
CA LEU A 22 5.95 -0.96 4.94
C LEU A 22 4.53 -1.19 4.41
N LEU A 23 3.77 -2.05 5.06
CA LEU A 23 2.36 -2.26 4.75
C LEU A 23 1.53 -0.99 5.03
N LEU A 24 1.72 -0.34 6.19
CA LEU A 24 1.00 0.88 6.57
C LEU A 24 1.34 2.09 5.69
N ASP A 25 2.56 2.18 5.16
CA ASP A 25 3.04 3.23 4.25
C ASP A 25 2.73 2.93 2.78
N ASN A 26 2.17 1.75 2.50
CA ASN A 26 1.93 1.26 1.14
C ASN A 26 3.22 1.17 0.29
N GLU A 27 4.34 0.88 0.95
CA GLU A 27 5.67 0.71 0.35
C GLU A 27 6.03 -0.76 0.08
N CYS A 28 5.09 -1.68 0.32
CA CYS A 28 5.24 -3.09 -0.02
C CYS A 28 4.75 -3.42 -1.44
N ASP A 29 5.40 -4.39 -2.08
CA ASP A 29 4.93 -4.96 -3.34
C ASP A 29 3.65 -5.81 -3.14
N GLU A 30 3.01 -6.19 -4.25
CA GLU A 30 1.74 -6.91 -4.22
C GLU A 30 1.85 -8.32 -3.60
N ASN A 31 2.99 -8.99 -3.75
CA ASN A 31 3.19 -10.31 -3.15
C ASN A 31 3.39 -10.17 -1.63
N ALA A 32 4.21 -9.21 -1.20
CA ALA A 32 4.40 -8.89 0.20
C ALA A 32 3.08 -8.51 0.88
N ARG A 33 2.28 -7.64 0.26
CA ARG A 33 0.95 -7.25 0.74
C ARG A 33 0.04 -8.45 0.96
N LYS A 34 -0.08 -9.36 -0.02
CA LYS A 34 -0.93 -10.55 0.09
C LYS A 34 -0.49 -11.47 1.23
N ARG A 35 0.81 -11.69 1.37
CA ARG A 35 1.36 -12.56 2.43
C ARG A 35 1.12 -11.96 3.82
N LEU A 36 1.41 -10.67 4.00
CA LEU A 36 1.19 -9.97 5.26
C LEU A 36 -0.29 -9.94 5.63
N GLN A 37 -1.17 -9.61 4.68
CA GLN A 37 -2.61 -9.61 4.90
C GLN A 37 -3.11 -11.01 5.29
N GLY A 38 -2.68 -12.05 4.57
CA GLY A 38 -3.03 -13.43 4.90
C GLY A 38 -2.59 -13.85 6.30
N HIS A 39 -1.44 -13.38 6.79
CA HIS A 39 -1.04 -13.63 8.18
C HIS A 39 -1.91 -12.84 9.18
N LEU A 40 -2.15 -11.55 8.94
CA LEU A 40 -2.98 -10.71 9.82
C LEU A 40 -4.42 -11.25 9.94
N ASP A 41 -4.97 -11.81 8.87
CA ASP A 41 -6.31 -12.39 8.86
C ASP A 41 -6.40 -13.68 9.70
N ASN A 42 -5.28 -14.40 9.86
CA ASN A 42 -5.22 -15.68 10.58
C ASN A 42 -4.55 -15.60 11.97
N CYS A 43 -3.98 -14.45 12.34
CA CYS A 43 -3.20 -14.26 13.56
C CYS A 43 -3.71 -13.08 14.40
N PRO A 44 -4.57 -13.32 15.42
CA PRO A 44 -5.17 -12.24 16.22
C PRO A 44 -4.18 -11.36 16.97
N SER A 45 -3.03 -11.91 17.40
CA SER A 45 -1.98 -11.13 18.08
C SER A 45 -1.36 -10.12 17.12
N CYS A 46 -0.95 -10.55 15.93
CA CYS A 46 -0.41 -9.65 14.91
C CYS A 46 -1.45 -8.62 14.44
N LEU A 47 -2.73 -9.00 14.36
CA LEU A 47 -3.81 -8.06 14.06
C LEU A 47 -3.95 -6.97 15.14
N ALA A 48 -3.83 -7.33 16.42
CA ALA A 48 -3.86 -6.38 17.52
C ALA A 48 -2.66 -5.42 17.46
N HIS A 49 -1.45 -5.94 17.22
CA HIS A 49 -0.25 -5.14 17.01
C HIS A 49 -0.40 -4.17 15.83
N TYR A 50 -0.83 -4.66 14.66
CA TYR A 50 -1.13 -3.83 13.49
C TYR A 50 -2.11 -2.70 13.82
N GLY A 51 -3.16 -3.01 14.60
CA GLY A 51 -4.13 -2.02 15.06
C GLY A 51 -3.51 -0.90 15.88
N ILE A 52 -2.58 -1.23 16.78
CA ILE A 52 -1.83 -0.25 17.59
C ILE A 52 -0.94 0.61 16.70
N GLU A 53 -0.14 0.01 15.81
CA GLU A 53 0.76 0.74 14.92
C GLU A 53 -0.01 1.70 14.00
N ARG A 54 -1.16 1.26 13.48
CA ARG A 54 -2.06 2.12 12.69
C ARG A 54 -2.58 3.31 13.49
N GLN A 55 -2.97 3.11 14.75
CA GLN A 55 -3.43 4.19 15.62
C GLN A 55 -2.30 5.17 15.96
N LEU A 56 -1.10 4.64 16.22
CA LEU A 56 0.10 5.44 16.46
C LEU A 56 0.44 6.31 15.25
N LYS A 57 0.50 5.72 14.06
CA LYS A 57 0.71 6.45 12.80
C LYS A 57 -0.31 7.56 12.59
N ALA A 58 -1.60 7.27 12.84
CA ALA A 58 -2.66 8.28 12.73
C ALA A 58 -2.53 9.40 13.78
N LEU A 59 -2.04 9.09 14.98
CA LEU A 59 -1.76 10.11 16.00
C LEU A 59 -0.58 11.00 15.60
N VAL A 60 0.53 10.40 15.16
CA VAL A 60 1.73 11.11 14.70
C VAL A 60 1.37 12.02 13.52
N ASN A 61 0.64 11.52 12.51
CA ASN A 61 0.22 12.35 11.38
C ASN A 61 -0.63 13.56 11.82
N ARG A 62 -1.49 13.40 12.83
CA ARG A 62 -2.32 14.51 13.34
C ARG A 62 -1.55 15.54 14.16
N LYS A 63 -0.50 15.13 14.87
CA LYS A 63 0.26 16.00 15.79
C LYS A 63 1.53 16.56 15.16
N CYS A 64 2.09 15.85 14.18
CA CYS A 64 3.41 16.09 13.60
C CYS A 64 3.38 16.10 12.06
N GLY A 65 2.22 15.99 11.40
CA GLY A 65 2.10 15.88 9.94
C GLY A 65 2.45 17.13 9.13
N GLY A 66 2.96 18.19 9.76
CA GLY A 66 3.45 19.40 9.10
C GLY A 66 2.37 20.27 8.46
N ASP A 67 2.82 21.17 7.58
CA ASP A 67 1.96 22.12 6.88
C ASP A 67 1.16 21.43 5.77
N GLN A 68 -0.13 21.76 5.69
CA GLN A 68 -0.99 21.28 4.62
C GLN A 68 -0.52 21.84 3.27
N ALA A 69 -0.41 20.96 2.27
CA ALA A 69 -0.05 21.37 0.91
C ALA A 69 -0.97 22.51 0.41
N PRO A 70 -0.41 23.60 -0.16
CA PRO A 70 -1.20 24.74 -0.63
C PRO A 70 -2.26 24.33 -1.66
N GLN A 71 -3.42 24.98 -1.61
CA GLN A 71 -4.55 24.63 -2.48
C GLN A 71 -4.18 24.75 -3.98
N GLY A 72 -3.42 25.78 -4.36
CA GLY A 72 -2.96 25.97 -5.74
C GLY A 72 -2.08 24.83 -6.26
N LEU A 73 -1.35 24.12 -5.39
CA LEU A 73 -0.58 22.93 -5.79
C LEU A 73 -1.52 21.77 -6.15
N LYS A 74 -2.58 21.56 -5.37
CA LYS A 74 -3.58 20.51 -5.62
C LYS A 74 -4.29 20.73 -6.96
N ASP A 75 -4.66 21.97 -7.25
CA ASP A 75 -5.38 22.31 -8.49
C ASP A 75 -4.47 22.13 -9.71
N ARG A 76 -3.20 22.55 -9.61
CA ARG A 76 -2.21 22.32 -10.66
C ARG A 76 -1.96 20.82 -10.90
N LEU A 77 -1.80 20.03 -9.84
CA LEU A 77 -1.63 18.57 -9.96
C LEU A 77 -2.81 17.90 -10.67
N ARG A 78 -4.05 18.27 -10.32
CA ARG A 78 -5.25 17.73 -10.99
C ARG A 78 -5.29 18.02 -12.48
N ILE A 79 -4.87 19.22 -12.88
CA ILE A 79 -4.81 19.61 -14.30
C ILE A 79 -3.77 18.75 -15.03
N GLU A 80 -2.55 18.67 -14.50
CA GLU A 80 -1.46 17.93 -15.15
C GLU A 80 -1.77 16.43 -15.24
N ILE A 81 -2.29 15.81 -14.17
CA ILE A 81 -2.71 14.39 -14.20
C ILE A 81 -3.73 14.13 -15.31
N ARG A 82 -4.74 14.99 -15.46
CA ARG A 82 -5.76 14.84 -16.53
C ARG A 82 -5.17 14.98 -17.93
N LYS A 83 -4.22 15.90 -18.14
CA LYS A 83 -3.54 16.07 -19.43
C LYS A 83 -2.78 14.80 -19.82
N THR A 84 -2.06 14.17 -18.90
CA THR A 84 -1.27 12.96 -19.18
C THR A 84 -2.15 11.77 -19.57
N VAL A 85 -3.34 11.61 -18.96
CA VAL A 85 -4.29 10.53 -19.32
C VAL A 85 -4.76 10.65 -20.77
N ILE A 86 -5.08 11.88 -21.21
CA ILE A 86 -5.49 12.16 -22.59
C ILE A 86 -4.37 11.72 -23.55
N VAL A 87 -3.12 12.13 -23.31
CA VAL A 87 -2.01 11.80 -24.24
C VAL A 87 -1.82 10.30 -24.43
N HIS A 88 -1.99 9.49 -23.38
CA HIS A 88 -1.91 8.03 -23.50
C HIS A 88 -3.03 7.44 -24.35
N GLU A 89 -4.28 7.90 -24.19
CA GLU A 89 -5.43 7.40 -24.96
C GLU A 89 -5.34 7.73 -26.46
N TYR A 90 -4.78 8.90 -26.82
CA TYR A 90 -4.57 9.27 -28.22
C TYR A 90 -3.29 8.66 -28.84
N GLY A 91 -2.33 8.21 -28.02
CA GLY A 91 -1.11 7.53 -28.47
C GLY A 91 -1.33 6.07 -28.89
N GLU A 92 -2.31 5.38 -28.30
CA GLU A 92 -2.65 3.99 -28.63
C GLU A 92 -3.61 3.86 -29.82
N GLN A 93 -4.29 4.94 -30.23
CA GLN A 93 -5.21 4.93 -31.37
C GLN A 93 -4.56 5.33 -32.71
N ASN A 94 -3.24 5.57 -32.74
CA ASN A 94 -2.51 5.93 -33.95
C ASN A 94 -1.48 4.86 -34.38
N THR A 95 -1.88 3.59 -34.34
CA THR A 95 -1.26 2.57 -35.20
C THR A 95 -2.04 2.51 -36.52
N ASP A 96 -1.65 3.40 -37.42
CA ASP A 96 -1.97 3.41 -38.84
C ASP A 96 -1.73 2.02 -39.46
N PRO A 97 -2.75 1.33 -40.00
CA PRO A 97 -2.56 0.07 -40.70
C PRO A 97 -2.14 0.37 -42.15
N ARG A 98 -0.83 0.36 -42.40
CA ARG A 98 -0.30 -0.01 -43.72
C ARG A 98 0.02 -1.49 -43.77
#